data_AF-A0A9X5XLL6-F1
#
_entry.id   AF-A0A9X5XLL6-F1
#
_cell.length_a   1.000
_cell.length_b   1.000
_cell.length_c   1.000
_cell.angle_alpha   90.00
_cell.angle_beta   90.00
_cell.angle_gamma   90.00
#
_symmetry.space_group_name_H-M   'P 1'
#
loop_
_entity.id
_entity.type
_entity.pdbx_description
1 polymer ?
#
loop_
_entity_poly.entity_id
_entity_poly.type
_entity_poly.pdbx_seq_one_letter_code
_entity_poly.pdbx_strand_id
1 'polypeptide(L)' 'AELPGPSGFEGATRYGTPEDTVGAIPCGDDIDTFMEAVRPYVEAGFTEIALVQVGGDQQLPFIAWAEKTLLSALREL' A
#
# COMPACT_ATOMS: atom_id res chain seq x y z
N ALA A 1 10.57 -21.50 11.68
CA ALA A 1 11.24 -22.07 10.51
C ALA A 1 12.02 -20.94 9.86
N GLU A 2 13.28 -21.17 9.50
CA GLU A 2 14.17 -20.16 8.90
C GLU A 2 13.62 -19.72 7.54
N LEU A 3 13.25 -18.44 7.41
CA LEU A 3 12.64 -17.82 6.24
C LEU A 3 13.65 -16.99 5.42
N PRO A 4 14.71 -17.60 4.84
CA PRO A 4 15.26 -17.01 3.62
C PRO A 4 15.60 -18.07 2.55
N GLY A 5 14.64 -18.95 2.23
CA GLY A 5 14.78 -19.92 1.14
C GLY A 5 13.47 -20.12 0.36
N PRO A 6 13.52 -20.42 -0.96
CA PRO A 6 12.32 -20.59 -1.79
C PRO A 6 11.30 -21.61 -1.25
N SER A 7 11.77 -22.71 -0.64
CA SER A 7 10.91 -23.73 -0.03
C SER A 7 10.16 -23.24 1.21
N GLY A 8 10.78 -22.35 2.00
CA GLY A 8 10.15 -21.70 3.15
C GLY A 8 9.07 -20.71 2.72
N PHE A 9 9.32 -19.96 1.65
CA PHE A 9 8.34 -19.07 1.04
C PHE A 9 7.13 -19.85 0.50
N GLU A 10 7.36 -20.89 -0.29
CA GLU A 10 6.28 -21.73 -0.86
C GLU A 10 5.38 -22.33 0.23
N GLY A 11 5.98 -22.87 1.31
CA GLY A 11 5.22 -23.40 2.45
C GLY A 11 4.40 -22.35 3.18
N ALA A 12 4.87 -21.11 3.25
CA ALA A 12 4.18 -20.00 3.92
C ALA A 12 3.06 -19.38 3.07
N THR A 13 3.22 -19.36 1.74
CA THR A 13 2.26 -18.70 0.82
C THR A 13 1.22 -19.66 0.26
N ARG A 14 1.35 -20.98 0.44
CA ARG A 14 0.43 -21.99 -0.16
C ARG A 14 -1.04 -21.89 0.24
N TYR A 15 -1.35 -21.14 1.31
CA TYR A 15 -2.71 -20.96 1.80
C TYR A 15 -3.28 -19.57 1.47
N GLY A 16 -2.48 -18.69 0.88
CA GLY A 16 -2.95 -17.37 0.47
C GLY A 16 -3.94 -17.48 -0.68
N THR A 17 -5.07 -16.82 -0.53
CA THR A 17 -6.10 -16.69 -1.57
C THR A 17 -6.06 -15.28 -2.16
N PRO A 18 -6.54 -15.07 -3.40
CA PRO A 18 -6.71 -13.72 -3.95
C PRO A 18 -7.52 -12.82 -3.01
N GLU A 19 -8.56 -13.37 -2.40
CA GLU A 19 -9.44 -12.68 -1.46
C GLU A 19 -8.68 -12.15 -0.23
N ASP A 20 -7.63 -12.83 0.22
CA ASP A 20 -6.77 -12.35 1.33
C ASP A 20 -5.98 -11.08 0.97
N THR A 21 -5.85 -10.78 -0.33
CA THR A 21 -5.19 -9.55 -0.83
C THR A 21 -6.22 -8.47 -1.18
N VAL A 22 -7.46 -8.87 -1.49
CA VAL A 22 -8.54 -7.94 -1.82
C VAL A 22 -8.87 -7.10 -0.57
N GLY A 23 -8.69 -5.78 -0.68
CA GLY A 23 -8.93 -4.84 0.41
C GLY A 23 -7.72 -4.53 1.30
N ALA A 24 -6.61 -5.25 1.13
CA ALA A 24 -5.35 -4.91 1.82
C ALA A 24 -4.62 -3.72 1.17
N ILE A 25 -4.90 -3.46 -0.11
CA ILE A 25 -4.27 -2.38 -0.88
C ILE A 25 -5.35 -1.37 -1.24
N PRO A 26 -5.18 -0.07 -0.89
CA PRO A 26 -6.09 0.97 -1.33
C PRO A 26 -6.04 1.11 -2.85
N CYS A 27 -7.21 1.06 -3.49
CA CYS A 27 -7.36 1.12 -4.95
C CYS A 27 -8.40 2.18 -5.32
N GLY A 28 -8.22 2.81 -6.48
CA GLY A 28 -9.10 3.87 -6.98
C GLY A 28 -8.63 5.26 -6.57
N ASP A 29 -9.56 6.21 -6.50
CA ASP A 29 -9.31 7.65 -6.27
C ASP A 29 -9.97 8.21 -5.01
N ASP A 30 -10.54 7.34 -4.16
CA ASP A 30 -11.11 7.72 -2.87
C ASP A 30 -10.00 8.00 -1.84
N ILE A 31 -9.86 9.27 -1.46
CA ILE A 31 -8.83 9.76 -0.54
C ILE A 31 -8.95 9.11 0.84
N ASP A 32 -10.18 8.91 1.34
CA ASP A 32 -10.39 8.39 2.70
C ASP A 32 -9.83 6.97 2.84
N THR A 33 -9.96 6.17 1.78
CA THR A 33 -9.38 4.82 1.72
C THR A 33 -7.84 4.84 1.88
N PHE A 34 -7.14 5.84 1.33
CA PHE A 34 -5.69 5.98 1.52
C PHE A 34 -5.33 6.55 2.91
N MET A 35 -6.13 7.49 3.42
CA MET A 35 -5.92 8.08 4.75
C MET A 35 -6.00 7.00 5.83
N GLU A 36 -7.01 6.13 5.76
CA GLU A 36 -7.17 5.00 6.68
C GLU A 36 -6.06 3.96 6.54
N ALA A 37 -5.56 3.73 5.32
CA ALA A 37 -4.42 2.84 5.12
C ALA A 37 -3.10 3.40 5.71
N VAL A 38 -2.91 4.73 5.66
CA VAL A 38 -1.67 5.40 6.12
C VAL A 38 -1.66 5.67 7.62
N ARG A 39 -2.83 5.97 8.22
CA ARG A 39 -2.98 6.34 9.64
C ARG A 39 -2.26 5.42 10.63
N PRO A 40 -2.31 4.08 10.53
CA PRO A 40 -1.64 3.21 11.49
C PRO A 40 -0.12 3.39 11.52
N TYR A 41 0.49 3.75 10.39
CA TYR A 41 1.93 4.00 10.32
C TYR A 41 2.29 5.32 11.00
N VAL A 42 1.50 6.37 10.77
CA VAL A 42 1.70 7.67 11.43
C VAL A 42 1.53 7.52 12.95
N GLU A 43 0.49 6.82 13.39
CA GLU A 43 0.25 6.53 14.82
C GLU A 43 1.35 5.67 15.45
N ALA A 44 2.00 4.81 14.67
CA ALA A 44 3.17 4.04 15.09
C ALA A 44 4.47 4.88 15.14
N GLY A 45 4.42 6.16 14.75
CA GLY A 45 5.53 7.11 14.83
C GLY A 45 6.43 7.16 13.59
N PHE A 46 6.01 6.57 12.46
CA PHE A 46 6.74 6.71 11.20
C PHE A 46 6.59 8.14 10.65
N THR A 47 7.70 8.77 10.27
CA THR A 47 7.73 10.16 9.78
C THR A 47 7.87 10.27 8.27
N GLU A 48 8.31 9.19 7.61
CA GLU A 48 8.46 9.11 6.15
C GLU A 48 7.73 7.88 5.65
N ILE A 49 6.73 8.10 4.79
CA ILE A 49 5.89 7.05 4.23
C ILE A 49 6.01 7.12 2.71
N ALA A 50 6.47 6.01 2.12
CA ALA A 50 6.60 5.87 0.68
C ALA A 50 5.33 5.25 0.09
N LEU A 51 4.75 5.91 -0.92
CA LEU A 51 3.65 5.37 -1.72
C LEU A 51 4.21 4.71 -2.98
N VAL A 52 3.80 3.47 -3.23
CA VAL A 52 4.25 2.69 -4.39
C VAL A 52 3.04 2.30 -5.24
N GLN A 53 2.99 2.83 -6.46
CA GLN A 53 1.95 2.46 -7.42
C GLN A 53 2.19 1.07 -8.00
N VAL A 54 1.13 0.25 -8.00
CA VAL A 54 1.12 -1.06 -8.67
C VAL A 54 0.60 -0.88 -10.11
N GLY A 55 1.31 -1.47 -11.07
CA GLY A 55 1.00 -1.30 -12.51
C GLY A 55 1.74 -0.11 -13.11
N GLY A 56 2.90 -0.39 -13.73
CA GLY A 56 3.82 0.66 -14.20
C GLY A 56 3.27 1.54 -15.33
N ASP A 57 2.26 1.06 -16.07
CA ASP A 57 1.53 1.82 -17.09
C ASP A 57 0.69 2.97 -16.48
N GLN A 58 0.33 2.88 -15.20
CA GLN A 58 -0.43 3.90 -14.48
C GLN A 58 0.44 4.85 -13.64
N GLN A 59 1.77 4.73 -13.72
CA GLN A 59 2.68 5.50 -12.87
C GLN A 59 2.52 7.03 -13.04
N LEU A 60 2.47 7.52 -14.27
CA LEU A 60 2.37 8.96 -14.54
C LEU A 60 1.00 9.54 -14.13
N PRO A 61 -0.14 8.90 -14.47
CA PRO A 61 -1.44 9.30 -13.92
C PRO A 61 -1.48 9.32 -12.39
N PHE A 62 -0.93 8.29 -11.73
CA PHE A 62 -0.88 8.22 -10.28
C PHE A 62 -0.09 9.39 -9.68
N ILE A 63 1.12 9.66 -10.17
CA ILE A 63 1.94 10.77 -9.67
C ILE A 63 1.18 12.10 -9.82
N ALA A 64 0.60 12.34 -11.00
CA ALA A 64 -0.11 13.59 -11.27
C ALA A 64 -1.35 13.78 -10.39
N TRP A 65 -2.09 12.70 -10.11
CA TRP A 65 -3.23 12.74 -9.19
C TRP A 65 -2.77 12.88 -7.73
N ALA A 66 -1.76 12.13 -7.32
CA ALA A 66 -1.26 12.15 -5.97
C ALA A 66 -0.77 13.55 -5.58
N GLU A 67 0.00 14.21 -6.45
CA GLU A 67 0.49 15.57 -6.23
C GLU A 67 -0.64 16.60 -6.06
N LYS A 68 -1.73 16.45 -6.81
CA LYS A 68 -2.84 17.42 -6.83
C LYS A 68 -3.86 17.20 -5.72
N THR A 69 -4.02 15.96 -5.29
CA THR A 69 -5.19 15.54 -4.50
C THR A 69 -4.80 14.78 -3.24
N LEU A 70 -4.01 13.71 -3.38
CA LEU A 70 -3.75 12.80 -2.25
C LEU A 70 -2.73 13.38 -1.25
N LEU A 71 -1.62 13.94 -1.73
CA LEU A 71 -0.51 14.33 -0.86
C LEU A 71 -0.85 15.49 0.07
N SER A 72 -1.81 16.35 -0.27
CA SER A 72 -2.29 17.38 0.66
C SER A 72 -3.00 16.76 1.85
N ALA A 73 -3.89 15.80 1.62
CA ALA A 73 -4.63 15.12 2.68
C ALA A 73 -3.69 14.33 3.60
N LEU A 74 -2.76 13.55 3.02
CA LEU A 74 -1.83 12.73 3.80
C LEU A 74 -0.88 13.55 4.69
N ARG A 75 -0.61 14.81 4.35
CA ARG A 75 0.22 15.72 5.17
C ARG A 75 -0.51 16.27 6.39
N GLU A 76 -1.82 16.09 6.47
CA GLU A 76 -2.64 16.49 7.61
C GLU A 76 -2.79 15.36 8.66
N LEU A 77 -2.33 14.14 8.35
CA LEU A 77 -2.19 13.03 9.30
C LEU A 77 -0.98 13.25 10.22
#